data_AF-A0AAV8XQE0-F1
#
_entry.id   AF-A0AAV8XQE0-F1
#
_cell.length_a   1.000
_cell.length_b   1.000
_cell.length_c   1.000
_cell.angle_alpha   90.00
_cell.angle_beta   90.00
_cell.angle_gamma   90.00
#
_symmetry.space_group_name_H-M   'P 1'
#
loop_
_entity.id
_entity.type
_entity.pdbx_description
1 polymer ?
#
loop_
_entity_poly.entity_id
_entity_poly.type
_entity_poly.pdbx_seq_one_letter_code
_entity_poly.pdbx_strand_id
1 'polypeptide(L)' 'MAGIRILQANLQHSRAASAALTVHMRDFDVALIQKPWINRVTSFTTGIYLMRQVAQITDT' A
#
# COMPACT_ATOMS: atom_id res chain seq x y z
N MET A 1 -28.82 2.02 0.98
CA MET A 1 -27.48 2.42 1.45
C MET A 1 -26.46 1.55 0.73
N ALA A 2 -25.53 2.12 -0.03
CA ALA A 2 -24.39 1.36 -0.56
C ALA A 2 -23.38 1.17 0.58
N GLY A 3 -23.08 -0.08 0.95
CA GLY A 3 -22.10 -0.39 2.00
C GLY A 3 -20.67 -0.15 1.52
N ILE A 4 -19.77 0.15 2.45
CA ILE A 4 -18.33 0.30 2.16
C ILE A 4 -17.74 -1.09 1.91
N ARG A 5 -17.05 -1.26 0.77
CA ARG A 5 -16.36 -2.49 0.40
C ARG A 5 -14.89 -2.38 0.79
N ILE A 6 -14.46 -3.26 1.69
CA ILE A 6 -13.10 -3.28 2.24
C ILE A 6 -12.37 -4.51 1.72
N LEU A 7 -11.15 -4.28 1.23
CA LEU A 7 -10.20 -5.31 0.82
C LEU A 7 -9.11 -5.45 1.88
N GLN A 8 -8.76 -6.66 2.29
CA GLN A 8 -7.63 -6.90 3.21
C GLN A 8 -6.66 -7.89 2.58
N ALA A 9 -5.38 -7.50 2.47
CA ALA A 9 -4.37 -8.28 1.77
C ALA A 9 -2.98 -8.15 2.40
N ASN A 10 -2.31 -9.29 2.57
CA ASN A 10 -0.90 -9.34 2.91
C ASN A 10 -0.08 -9.53 1.63
N LEU A 11 0.74 -8.54 1.29
CA LEU A 11 1.48 -8.51 0.03
C LEU A 11 2.86 -9.17 0.13
N GLN A 12 3.29 -9.59 1.32
CA GLN A 12 4.56 -10.30 1.55
C GLN A 12 5.79 -9.64 0.88
N HIS A 13 5.82 -8.31 0.84
CA HIS A 13 6.83 -7.50 0.15
C HIS A 13 6.97 -7.81 -1.36
N SER A 14 5.96 -8.41 -1.99
CA SER A 14 5.95 -8.74 -3.41
C SER A 14 5.51 -7.55 -4.25
N ARG A 15 6.39 -7.14 -5.17
CA ARG A 15 6.10 -6.11 -6.18
C ARG A 15 4.91 -6.51 -7.06
N ALA A 16 4.85 -7.78 -7.46
CA ALA A 16 3.78 -8.31 -8.29
C ALA A 16 2.44 -8.30 -7.53
N ALA A 17 2.43 -8.69 -6.25
CA ALA A 17 1.21 -8.65 -5.43
C ALA A 17 0.70 -7.21 -5.24
N SER A 18 1.62 -6.26 -5.05
CA SER A 18 1.27 -4.83 -4.95
C SER A 18 0.66 -4.28 -6.25
N ALA A 19 1.17 -4.70 -7.41
CA ALA A 19 0.60 -4.33 -8.71
C ALA A 19 -0.77 -4.99 -8.96
N ALA A 20 -0.92 -6.26 -8.59
CA ALA A 20 -2.21 -6.97 -8.71
C ALA A 20 -3.29 -6.33 -7.82
N LEU A 21 -2.93 -5.88 -6.62
CA LEU A 21 -3.84 -5.19 -5.71
C LEU A 21 -4.46 -3.93 -6.36
N THR A 22 -3.69 -3.17 -7.15
CA THR A 22 -4.19 -1.98 -7.87
C THR A 22 -5.32 -2.31 -8.84
N VAL A 23 -5.29 -3.50 -9.45
CA VAL A 23 -6.37 -3.95 -10.35
C VAL A 23 -7.63 -4.26 -9.55
N HIS A 24 -7.49 -4.95 -8.41
CA HIS A 24 -8.61 -5.32 -7.55
C HIS A 24 -9.26 -4.12 -6.85
N MET A 25 -8.51 -3.05 -6.59
CA MET A 25 -9.03 -1.82 -5.98
C MET A 25 -10.16 -1.13 -6.77
N ARG A 26 -10.39 -1.49 -8.03
CA ARG A 26 -11.52 -0.93 -8.81
C ARG A 26 -12.89 -1.27 -8.23
N ASP A 27 -12.97 -2.38 -7.49
CA ASP A 27 -14.20 -2.90 -6.92
C ASP A 27 -14.34 -2.64 -5.41
N PHE A 28 -13.38 -1.93 -4.80
CA PHE A 28 -13.35 -1.69 -3.36
C PHE A 28 -13.08 -0.22 -3.05
N ASP A 29 -13.60 0.24 -1.91
CA ASP A 29 -13.45 1.63 -1.48
C ASP A 29 -12.18 1.82 -0.65
N VAL A 30 -11.79 0.80 0.13
CA VAL A 30 -10.65 0.84 1.05
C VAL A 30 -9.87 -0.47 0.99
N ALA A 31 -8.54 -0.39 1.07
CA ALA A 31 -7.67 -1.55 1.29
C ALA A 31 -6.84 -1.44 2.58
N LEU A 32 -6.84 -2.53 3.36
CA LEU A 32 -5.99 -2.75 4.52
C LEU A 32 -4.83 -3.66 4.12
N ILE A 33 -3.63 -3.09 4.03
CA ILE A 33 -2.47 -3.75 3.41
C ILE A 33 -1.43 -4.09 4.48
N GLN A 34 -1.01 -5.36 4.55
CA GLN A 34 0.14 -5.79 5.37
C GLN A 34 1.35 -6.12 4.48
N LYS A 35 2.56 -5.83 4.98
CA LYS A 35 3.84 -6.11 4.30
C LYS A 35 3.87 -5.64 2.82
N PRO A 36 3.64 -4.35 2.51
CA PRO A 36 3.71 -3.85 1.13
C PRO A 36 5.13 -3.94 0.56
N TRP A 37 5.25 -3.98 -0.77
CA TRP A 37 6.53 -3.76 -1.44
C TRP A 37 6.90 -2.27 -1.36
N ILE A 38 8.08 -1.96 -0.81
CA ILE A 38 8.59 -0.59 -0.66
C ILE A 38 9.80 -0.45 -1.58
N ASN A 39 9.72 0.45 -2.56
CA ASN A 39 10.86 0.78 -3.39
C ASN A 39 11.82 1.69 -2.60
N ARG A 40 12.88 1.12 -2.03
CA ARG A 40 13.95 1.88 -1.36
C ARG A 40 14.84 2.56 -2.41
N VAL A 41 14.31 3.57 -3.11
CA VAL A 41 15.15 4.58 -3.79
C VAL A 41 15.31 5.75 -2.84
N THR A 42 15.95 5.51 -1.70
CA THR A 42 16.39 6.55 -0.77
C THR A 42 17.69 6.11 -0.12
N SER A 43 18.73 6.02 -0.93
CA SER A 43 20.11 6.08 -0.44
C SER A 43 20.63 7.50 -0.69
N PHE A 44 20.70 8.25 0.41
CA PHE A 44 21.60 9.37 0.66
C PHE A 44 21.69 10.48 -0.39
N THR A 45 20.89 11.53 -0.27
CA THR A 45 21.40 12.92 -0.16
C THR A 45 20.26 13.77 0.45
N THR A 46 20.54 14.35 1.61
CA THR A 46 19.90 15.52 2.23
C THR A 46 18.58 16.03 1.65
N GLY A 47 17.50 15.90 2.44
CA GLY A 47 16.39 16.86 2.50
C GLY A 47 15.46 16.95 1.28
N ILE A 48 14.31 16.27 1.36
CA ILE A 48 12.94 16.77 1.11
C ILE A 48 12.03 15.53 1.05
N TYR A 49 11.37 15.27 2.18
CA TYR A 49 10.29 14.29 2.29
C TYR A 49 9.02 14.87 1.64
N LEU A 50 8.80 14.55 0.37
CA LEU A 50 7.50 14.69 -0.27
C LEU A 50 7.21 13.40 -1.02
N MET A 51 6.45 12.49 -0.40
CA MET A 51 5.49 11.67 -1.15
C MET A 51 4.48 11.03 -0.21
N ARG A 52 3.26 11.56 -0.32
CA ARG A 52 1.94 11.04 0.07
C ARG A 52 1.91 9.88 1.06
N GLN A 53 1.36 10.21 2.23
CA GLN A 53 0.79 9.31 3.22
C GLN A 53 0.06 8.12 2.56
N VAL A 54 0.72 6.98 2.50
CA VAL A 54 0.06 5.68 2.57
C VAL A 54 0.06 5.37 4.06
N ALA A 55 -1.12 5.31 4.68
CA ALA A 55 -1.26 4.92 6.08
C ALA A 55 -0.77 3.46 6.21
N GLN A 56 0.52 3.31 6.53
CA GLN A 56 1.10 2.02 6.87
C GLN A 56 0.69 1.71 8.32
N ILE A 57 -0.24 0.78 8.49
CA ILE A 57 -0.41 0.13 9.79
C ILE A 57 0.74 -0.86 9.90
N THR A 58 1.79 -0.44 10.60
CA THR A 58 2.92 -1.29 10.96
C THR A 58 2.52 -2.06 12.22
N ASP A 59 2.35 -3.38 12.09
CA ASP A 59 2.25 -4.30 13.22
C ASP A 59 3.55 -4.20 14.04
N THR A 60 3.45 -3.70 15.28
CA THR A 60 4.47 -3.84 16.34
C THR A 60 4.09 -4.98 17.25
#